data_AF-A0A0L0VIP6-F1
#
_entry.id   AF-A0A0L0VIP6-F1
#
_cell.length_a   1.000
_cell.length_b   1.000
_cell.length_c   1.000
_cell.angle_alpha   90.00
_cell.angle_beta   90.00
_cell.angle_gamma   90.00
#
_symmetry.space_group_name_H-M   'P 1'
#
loop_
_entity.id
_entity.type
_entity.pdbx_description
1 polymer ?
#
loop_
_entity_poly.entity_id
_entity_poly.type
_entity_poly.pdbx_seq_one_letter_code
_entity_poly.pdbx_strand_id
1 'polypeptide(L)'
;MSIENSYQNPSASHTTKQASPEFLHIPFDAKHEKISALTFDKESCKVSYVHNWKFVQNHPEEDNIQDDMAKAPEETQTDKFFEFLYKVRYNMENKNKAIGQRSFSIPKDNAYFYLRRFKSYRDEFQFPKVLDSRKRYSLIFETILEISKGKIGVESSYEFLKEMEDSLAPKLELARKSSIVGTNPSRIPTVIGCIDRLNRSVTVLIVVYLSLFEGHQEGRLKIELIESISHFLGDFWRKILQQDENGLAVGEKEDNFRKLHGLVNFKKGATAAITSSYHLLPVTWSIVKLWDKSQGGSIFQIAQFAKADHYAAIAEIIYKIIFFPIMSPS
;
A
#
# COMPACT_ATOMS: atom_id res chain seq x y z
N MET A 1 -86.99 -2.64 10.86
CA MET A 1 -87.14 -3.85 10.03
C MET A 1 -85.90 -3.91 9.15
N SER A 2 -84.84 -4.60 9.60
CA SER A 2 -84.54 -6.04 9.31
C SER A 2 -84.20 -6.20 7.82
N ILE A 3 -83.10 -6.79 7.35
CA ILE A 3 -82.32 -7.96 7.80
C ILE A 3 -80.88 -7.86 7.24
N GLU A 4 -79.92 -8.47 7.95
CA GLU A 4 -78.54 -8.79 7.55
C GLU A 4 -78.42 -9.60 6.25
N ASN A 5 -77.27 -9.59 5.60
CA ASN A 5 -76.60 -10.85 5.28
C ASN A 5 -75.12 -10.63 4.95
N SER A 6 -74.30 -11.38 5.66
CA SER A 6 -72.87 -11.60 5.43
C SER A 6 -72.60 -12.36 4.13
N TYR A 7 -71.41 -12.19 3.56
CA TYR A 7 -70.36 -13.24 3.47
C TYR A 7 -69.25 -12.84 2.45
N GLN A 8 -68.01 -12.96 2.94
CA GLN A 8 -66.78 -13.39 2.24
C GLN A 8 -66.12 -12.56 1.10
N ASN A 9 -64.92 -12.07 1.42
CA ASN A 9 -63.74 -11.88 0.54
C ASN A 9 -63.32 -13.20 -0.17
N PRO A 10 -62.51 -13.23 -1.27
CA PRO A 10 -61.26 -12.44 -1.39
C PRO A 10 -60.78 -12.01 -2.81
N SER A 11 -59.79 -11.11 -2.79
CA SER A 11 -58.60 -11.01 -3.66
C SER A 11 -58.74 -10.84 -5.19
N ALA A 12 -58.23 -9.70 -5.70
CA ALA A 12 -57.15 -9.67 -6.69
C ALA A 12 -56.69 -8.22 -6.94
N SER A 13 -55.62 -7.81 -6.26
CA SER A 13 -54.84 -6.62 -6.62
C SER A 13 -53.92 -6.96 -7.79
N HIS A 14 -54.08 -6.26 -8.91
CA HIS A 14 -53.10 -6.25 -9.97
C HIS A 14 -51.89 -5.40 -9.54
N THR A 15 -50.80 -6.07 -9.20
CA THR A 15 -49.48 -5.44 -9.11
C THR A 15 -48.55 -6.11 -10.12
N THR A 16 -48.06 -5.28 -11.04
CA THR A 16 -47.10 -5.59 -12.10
C THR A 16 -45.87 -6.28 -11.50
N LYS A 17 -45.62 -7.53 -11.95
CA LYS A 17 -44.39 -8.27 -11.65
C LYS A 17 -43.19 -7.55 -12.26
N GLN A 18 -42.49 -6.77 -11.47
CA GLN A 18 -41.11 -6.38 -11.73
C GLN A 18 -40.25 -7.51 -11.18
N ALA A 19 -39.69 -8.32 -12.08
CA ALA A 19 -38.77 -9.39 -11.72
C ALA A 19 -37.49 -8.75 -11.14
N SER A 20 -37.34 -8.84 -9.83
CA SER A 20 -36.10 -8.52 -9.14
C SER A 20 -35.07 -9.61 -9.47
N PRO A 21 -33.83 -9.30 -9.87
CA PRO A 21 -32.78 -10.32 -9.92
C PRO A 21 -32.42 -10.67 -8.48
N GLU A 22 -32.85 -11.84 -8.02
CA GLU A 22 -32.31 -12.46 -6.81
C GLU A 22 -30.81 -12.68 -7.01
N PHE A 23 -30.00 -11.77 -6.49
CA PHE A 23 -28.59 -12.01 -6.28
C PHE A 23 -28.49 -13.07 -5.19
N LEU A 24 -28.17 -14.30 -5.60
CA LEU A 24 -27.75 -15.36 -4.70
C LEU A 24 -26.54 -14.85 -3.90
N HIS A 25 -26.79 -14.44 -2.65
CA HIS A 25 -25.78 -14.35 -1.62
C HIS A 25 -25.22 -15.76 -1.44
N ILE A 26 -24.11 -16.06 -2.10
CA ILE A 26 -23.31 -17.24 -1.78
C ILE A 26 -22.66 -16.93 -0.43
N PRO A 27 -22.99 -17.64 0.66
CA PRO A 27 -22.35 -17.43 1.94
C PRO A 27 -20.88 -17.81 1.79
N PHE A 28 -19.98 -16.88 2.08
CA PHE A 28 -18.57 -17.20 2.29
C PHE A 28 -18.49 -17.98 3.61
N ASP A 29 -18.19 -19.27 3.52
CA ASP A 29 -18.20 -20.17 4.68
C ASP A 29 -17.20 -19.70 5.73
N ALA A 30 -17.69 -19.36 6.92
CA ALA A 30 -16.93 -18.80 8.04
C ALA A 30 -16.08 -19.86 8.78
N LYS A 31 -15.50 -20.81 8.04
CA LYS A 31 -14.68 -21.90 8.58
C LYS A 31 -13.23 -21.91 8.08
N HIS A 32 -12.81 -20.90 7.34
CA HIS A 32 -11.38 -20.69 7.10
C HIS A 32 -10.79 -19.94 8.28
N GLU A 33 -9.96 -20.62 9.09
CA GLU A 33 -8.86 -19.95 9.79
C GLU A 33 -8.32 -18.83 8.90
N LYS A 34 -8.20 -17.60 9.43
CA LYS A 34 -7.85 -16.43 8.63
C LYS A 34 -6.53 -16.68 7.90
N ILE A 35 -6.61 -17.08 6.64
CA ILE A 35 -5.44 -17.34 5.80
C ILE A 35 -4.66 -16.02 5.73
N SER A 36 -3.40 -16.09 6.14
CA SER A 36 -2.46 -14.96 6.14
C SER A 36 -2.21 -14.50 4.72
N ALA A 37 -2.31 -13.19 4.45
CA ALA A 37 -2.09 -12.66 3.09
C ALA A 37 -0.63 -12.79 2.62
N LEU A 38 0.30 -12.93 3.56
CA LEU A 38 1.74 -12.95 3.36
C LEU A 38 2.36 -14.17 4.05
N THR A 39 3.41 -14.71 3.43
CA THR A 39 4.39 -15.58 4.04
C THR A 39 5.64 -14.77 4.35
N PHE A 40 6.19 -14.96 5.55
CA PHE A 40 7.46 -14.37 5.96
C PHE A 40 8.49 -15.48 6.10
N ASP A 41 9.52 -15.44 5.25
CA ASP A 41 10.67 -16.32 5.38
C ASP A 41 11.77 -15.59 6.14
N LYS A 42 11.93 -15.98 7.41
CA LYS A 42 12.94 -15.40 8.31
C LYS A 42 14.36 -15.64 7.81
N GLU A 43 14.63 -16.72 7.08
CA GLU A 43 15.96 -17.03 6.53
C GLU A 43 16.29 -16.13 5.34
N SER A 44 15.28 -15.75 4.55
CA SER A 44 15.43 -14.77 3.46
C SER A 44 15.46 -13.30 3.92
N CYS A 45 15.08 -13.01 5.17
CA CYS A 45 15.12 -11.66 5.72
C CYS A 45 16.55 -11.23 6.06
N LYS A 46 17.13 -10.36 5.22
CA LYS A 46 18.50 -9.85 5.35
C LYS A 46 18.59 -8.55 6.14
N VAL A 47 17.45 -8.01 6.61
CA VAL A 47 17.39 -6.70 7.27
C VAL A 47 16.76 -6.83 8.65
N SER A 48 17.62 -6.79 9.67
CA SER A 48 17.18 -6.79 11.07
C SER A 48 17.05 -5.37 11.63
N TYR A 49 17.87 -4.42 11.18
CA TYR A 49 17.88 -3.03 11.67
C TYR A 49 17.42 -2.06 10.58
N VAL A 50 16.24 -1.47 10.76
CA VAL A 50 15.52 -0.68 9.74
C VAL A 50 15.58 0.83 9.98
N HIS A 51 16.24 1.28 11.05
CA HIS A 51 16.59 2.70 11.24
C HIS A 51 17.83 3.12 10.43
N ASN A 52 18.65 2.16 10.00
CA ASN A 52 19.72 2.39 9.03
C ASN A 52 19.15 2.27 7.62
N TRP A 53 18.99 3.39 6.92
CA TRP A 53 18.39 3.42 5.59
C TRP A 53 19.26 2.81 4.48
N LYS A 54 20.43 2.23 4.79
CA LYS A 54 21.17 1.38 3.84
C LYS A 54 20.33 0.21 3.31
N PHE A 55 19.35 -0.26 4.08
CA PHE A 55 18.47 -1.33 3.63
C PHE A 55 17.57 -0.96 2.43
N VAL A 56 17.42 0.31 2.04
CA VAL A 56 16.67 0.67 0.83
C VAL A 56 17.53 0.74 -0.44
N GLN A 57 18.85 0.48 -0.35
CA GLN A 57 19.80 0.65 -1.47
C GLN A 57 20.02 -0.66 -2.24
N ASN A 58 19.92 -0.68 -3.57
CA ASN A 58 19.94 -1.92 -4.35
C ASN A 58 21.19 -2.81 -4.13
N HIS A 59 22.29 -2.24 -3.65
CA HIS A 59 23.47 -2.96 -3.18
C HIS A 59 23.87 -2.37 -1.81
N PRO A 60 23.57 -3.03 -0.67
CA PRO A 60 24.42 -2.79 0.48
C PRO A 60 25.79 -3.29 0.03
N GLU A 61 26.76 -2.40 -0.12
CA GLU A 61 28.15 -2.83 -0.11
C GLU A 61 28.26 -3.84 1.03
N GLU A 62 28.70 -5.07 0.72
CA GLU A 62 29.13 -5.99 1.75
C GLU A 62 30.00 -5.16 2.69
N ASP A 63 29.67 -5.12 3.98
CA ASP A 63 30.49 -4.46 4.99
C ASP A 63 31.84 -5.22 5.12
N ASN A 64 32.61 -5.31 4.05
CA ASN A 64 34.02 -5.67 4.04
C ASN A 64 34.75 -4.42 4.53
N ILE A 65 34.74 -4.24 5.85
CA ILE A 65 35.67 -3.37 6.55
C ILE A 65 37.04 -4.06 6.46
N GLN A 66 37.66 -4.00 5.29
CA GLN A 66 39.08 -4.25 5.14
C GLN A 66 39.65 -3.27 4.14
N ASP A 67 40.18 -2.19 4.74
CA ASP A 67 41.41 -1.54 4.34
C ASP A 67 41.48 -1.06 2.89
N ASP A 68 40.91 0.11 2.62
CA ASP A 68 41.44 0.98 1.57
C ASP A 68 41.36 2.44 2.01
N MET A 69 42.50 2.98 2.47
CA MET A 69 42.73 4.42 2.63
C MET A 69 42.87 5.10 1.25
N ALA A 70 41.83 5.03 0.43
CA ALA A 70 41.84 5.54 -0.93
C ALA A 70 40.68 6.51 -1.18
N LYS A 71 40.94 7.81 -0.97
CA LYS A 71 40.08 8.99 -1.25
C LYS A 71 38.72 8.97 -0.54
N ALA A 72 38.36 10.09 0.10
CA ALA A 72 36.98 10.28 0.55
C ALA A 72 36.06 10.10 -0.68
N PRO A 73 35.14 9.12 -0.70
CA PRO A 73 34.29 8.90 -1.84
C PRO A 73 33.50 10.18 -2.14
N GLU A 74 33.35 10.52 -3.42
CA GLU A 74 32.53 11.66 -3.81
C GLU A 74 31.13 11.53 -3.20
N GLU A 75 30.67 12.62 -2.60
CA GLU A 75 29.38 12.62 -1.89
C GLU A 75 28.23 12.27 -2.84
N THR A 76 27.57 11.13 -2.58
CA THR A 76 26.51 10.61 -3.46
C THR A 76 25.26 11.50 -3.39
N GLN A 77 24.37 11.40 -4.38
CA GLN A 77 23.06 12.10 -4.31
C GLN A 77 22.24 11.64 -3.11
N THR A 78 22.42 10.39 -2.68
CA THR A 78 21.82 9.87 -1.45
C THR A 78 22.34 10.62 -0.23
N ASP A 79 23.66 10.78 -0.11
CA ASP A 79 24.27 11.50 1.03
C ASP A 79 23.79 12.95 1.10
N LYS A 80 23.80 13.65 -0.04
CA LYS A 80 23.28 15.02 -0.15
C LYS A 80 21.81 15.13 0.26
N PHE A 81 21.01 14.12 -0.04
CA PHE A 81 19.61 14.11 0.38
C PHE A 81 19.46 13.91 1.90
N PHE A 82 20.25 13.02 2.51
CA PHE A 82 20.25 12.87 3.97
C PHE A 82 20.76 14.14 4.65
N GLU A 83 21.81 14.79 4.14
CA GLU A 83 22.25 16.11 4.60
C GLU A 83 21.11 17.13 4.55
N PHE A 84 20.36 17.17 3.44
CA PHE A 84 19.19 18.03 3.30
C PHE A 84 18.12 17.72 4.36
N LEU A 85 17.81 16.44 4.62
CA LEU A 85 16.84 16.06 5.66
C LEU A 85 17.28 16.53 7.06
N TYR A 86 18.57 16.47 7.38
CA TYR A 86 19.12 16.99 8.63
C TYR A 86 19.13 18.52 8.69
N LYS A 87 19.47 19.21 7.60
CA LYS A 87 19.38 20.67 7.48
C LYS A 87 17.96 21.15 7.79
N VAL A 88 16.96 20.47 7.22
CA VAL A 88 15.54 20.73 7.50
C VAL A 88 15.21 20.50 8.97
N ARG A 89 15.79 19.48 9.62
CA ARG A 89 15.52 19.16 11.05
C ARG A 89 16.14 20.15 12.03
N TYR A 90 17.43 20.47 11.86
CA TYR A 90 18.24 21.09 12.90
C TYR A 90 18.68 22.53 12.63
N ASN A 91 18.48 23.07 11.42
CA ASN A 91 18.93 24.41 11.05
C ASN A 91 20.42 24.69 11.38
N MET A 92 21.28 23.65 11.39
CA MET A 92 22.66 23.70 11.87
C MET A 92 23.61 22.70 11.18
N GLU A 93 24.89 23.08 11.16
CA GLU A 93 26.07 22.49 10.50
C GLU A 93 26.60 21.18 11.11
N ASN A 94 25.85 20.47 11.96
CA ASN A 94 26.28 19.21 12.59
C ASN A 94 26.20 18.00 11.61
N LYS A 95 26.78 18.18 10.42
CA LYS A 95 26.84 17.23 9.30
C LYS A 95 27.55 15.92 9.65
N ASN A 96 28.64 16.00 10.41
CA ASN A 96 29.68 14.97 10.38
C ASN A 96 29.34 13.66 11.12
N LYS A 97 28.34 13.62 12.01
CA LYS A 97 27.98 12.40 12.77
C LYS A 97 26.81 11.61 12.16
N ALA A 98 26.03 12.22 11.29
CA ALA A 98 24.75 11.68 10.84
C ALA A 98 24.80 11.10 9.41
N ILE A 99 25.75 11.57 8.59
CA ILE A 99 25.94 11.15 7.19
C ILE A 99 26.45 9.70 7.10
N GLY A 100 27.41 9.31 7.95
CA GLY A 100 28.04 7.98 7.88
C GLY A 100 27.13 6.79 8.17
N GLN A 101 26.02 7.00 8.90
CA GLN A 101 25.07 5.92 9.21
C GLN A 101 23.76 6.00 8.41
N ARG A 102 23.51 7.09 7.67
CA ARG A 102 22.24 7.36 6.98
C ARG A 102 21.03 7.03 7.87
N SER A 103 21.09 7.39 9.16
CA SER A 103 20.10 7.05 10.19
C SER A 103 19.18 8.23 10.48
N PHE A 104 18.13 8.41 9.68
CA PHE A 104 17.22 9.55 9.81
C PHE A 104 15.83 9.14 10.30
N SER A 105 15.28 9.95 11.20
CA SER A 105 13.92 9.80 11.71
C SER A 105 13.28 11.16 11.94
N ILE A 106 11.96 11.16 12.08
CA ILE A 106 11.13 12.30 12.45
C ILE A 106 10.39 11.89 13.72
N PRO A 107 10.72 12.48 14.89
CA PRO A 107 9.99 12.20 16.11
C PRO A 107 8.50 12.52 15.93
N LYS A 108 7.62 11.62 16.37
CA LYS A 108 6.16 11.76 16.17
C LYS A 108 5.63 13.09 16.70
N ASP A 109 6.10 13.52 17.87
CA ASP A 109 5.70 14.76 18.52
C ASP A 109 6.12 16.02 17.75
N ASN A 110 7.13 15.91 16.88
CA ASN A 110 7.65 17.01 16.06
C ASN A 110 7.35 16.85 14.55
N ALA A 111 6.61 15.80 14.18
CA ALA A 111 6.33 15.48 12.78
C ALA A 111 5.65 16.64 12.04
N TYR A 112 4.73 17.32 12.73
CA TYR A 112 4.03 18.48 12.19
C TYR A 112 4.99 19.59 11.72
N PHE A 113 5.85 20.08 12.62
CA PHE A 113 6.76 21.17 12.32
C PHE A 113 7.80 20.77 11.29
N TYR A 114 8.28 19.52 11.37
CA TYR A 114 9.21 18.99 10.38
C TYR A 114 8.60 18.97 8.97
N LEU A 115 7.41 18.40 8.80
CA LEU A 115 6.76 18.30 7.48
C LEU A 115 6.42 19.67 6.91
N ARG A 116 5.96 20.61 7.76
CA ARG A 116 5.72 22.00 7.36
C ARG A 116 7.01 22.64 6.86
N ARG A 117 8.12 22.45 7.58
CA ARG A 117 9.43 22.99 7.22
C ARG A 117 9.96 22.37 5.94
N PHE A 118 9.90 21.04 5.82
CA PHE A 118 10.26 20.32 4.59
C PHE A 118 9.54 20.87 3.38
N LYS A 119 8.22 21.13 3.48
CA LYS A 119 7.44 21.71 2.37
C LYS A 119 7.97 23.07 1.93
N SER A 120 8.42 23.92 2.85
CA SER A 120 9.03 25.22 2.54
C SER A 120 10.40 25.10 1.85
N TYR A 121 11.11 23.99 2.04
CA TYR A 121 12.46 23.76 1.49
C TYR A 121 12.48 22.74 0.34
N ARG A 122 11.34 22.15 -0.03
CA ARG A 122 11.27 21.00 -0.97
C ARG A 122 11.89 21.28 -2.34
N ASP A 123 11.87 22.54 -2.76
CA ASP A 123 12.39 22.99 -4.04
C ASP A 123 13.92 23.14 -4.04
N GLU A 124 14.58 23.16 -2.87
CA GLU A 124 16.05 23.09 -2.78
C GLU A 124 16.59 21.72 -3.17
N PHE A 125 15.77 20.65 -3.09
CA PHE A 125 16.17 19.29 -3.40
C PHE A 125 15.12 18.58 -4.25
N GLN A 126 15.05 18.90 -5.54
CA GLN A 126 14.07 18.33 -6.46
C GLN A 126 14.53 16.98 -7.04
N PHE A 127 13.55 16.17 -7.48
CA PHE A 127 13.87 15.03 -8.34
C PHE A 127 14.54 15.50 -9.64
N PRO A 128 15.44 14.70 -10.25
CA PRO A 128 16.03 15.01 -11.54
C PRO A 128 14.97 15.28 -12.61
N LYS A 129 15.08 16.41 -13.31
CA LYS A 129 14.11 16.84 -14.34
C LYS A 129 14.08 15.92 -15.56
N VAL A 130 15.12 15.12 -15.77
CA VAL A 130 15.28 14.22 -16.92
C VAL A 130 14.28 13.05 -16.90
N LEU A 131 13.81 12.66 -15.71
CA LEU A 131 12.87 11.55 -15.53
C LEU A 131 11.43 12.06 -15.38
N ASP A 132 10.59 11.70 -16.35
CA ASP A 132 9.15 11.92 -16.27
C ASP A 132 8.56 11.24 -15.02
N SER A 133 7.46 11.80 -14.51
CA SER A 133 6.84 11.36 -13.25
C SER A 133 6.38 9.89 -13.28
N ARG A 134 5.90 9.38 -14.42
CA ARG A 134 5.44 7.99 -14.56
C ARG A 134 6.61 7.02 -14.52
N LYS A 135 7.70 7.30 -15.24
CA LYS A 135 8.93 6.50 -15.17
C LYS A 135 9.48 6.47 -13.75
N ARG A 136 9.52 7.62 -13.09
CA ARG A 136 9.98 7.73 -11.70
C ARG A 136 9.15 6.89 -10.74
N TYR A 137 7.82 6.98 -10.82
CA TYR A 137 6.94 6.19 -9.97
C TYR A 137 7.05 4.70 -10.25
N SER A 138 7.22 4.32 -11.52
CA SER A 138 7.48 2.93 -11.88
C SER A 138 8.78 2.44 -11.26
N LEU A 139 9.87 3.20 -11.38
CA LEU A 139 11.17 2.85 -10.82
C LEU A 139 11.11 2.68 -9.30
N ILE A 140 10.50 3.64 -8.58
CA ILE A 140 10.30 3.56 -7.14
C ILE A 140 9.50 2.30 -6.76
N PHE A 141 8.42 2.02 -7.50
CA PHE A 141 7.57 0.86 -7.22
C PHE A 141 8.31 -0.47 -7.45
N GLU A 142 9.07 -0.59 -8.53
CA GLU A 142 9.86 -1.81 -8.79
C GLU A 142 10.94 -2.00 -7.72
N THR A 143 11.64 -0.93 -7.29
CA THR A 143 12.61 -1.01 -6.19
C THR A 143 11.95 -1.42 -4.87
N ILE A 144 10.72 -0.96 -4.59
CA ILE A 144 9.95 -1.44 -3.43
C ILE A 144 9.72 -2.96 -3.52
N LEU A 145 9.38 -3.48 -4.69
CA LEU A 145 9.18 -4.93 -4.88
C LEU A 145 10.50 -5.72 -4.75
N GLU A 146 11.61 -5.17 -5.23
CA GLU A 146 12.96 -5.72 -5.05
C GLU A 146 13.33 -5.80 -3.56
N ILE A 147 13.07 -4.74 -2.78
CA ILE A 147 13.27 -4.72 -1.34
C ILE A 147 12.42 -5.80 -0.65
N SER A 148 11.14 -5.94 -1.02
CA SER A 148 10.26 -6.97 -0.45
C SER A 148 10.87 -8.37 -0.57
N LYS A 149 11.36 -8.72 -1.77
CA LYS A 149 11.88 -10.06 -2.07
C LYS A 149 13.31 -10.26 -1.57
N GLY A 150 14.20 -9.33 -1.88
CA GLY A 150 15.63 -9.52 -1.64
C GLY A 150 16.09 -9.21 -0.21
N LYS A 151 15.25 -8.51 0.58
CA LYS A 151 15.69 -7.95 1.87
C LYS A 151 14.75 -8.20 3.02
N ILE A 152 13.45 -7.98 2.83
CA ILE A 152 12.45 -8.19 3.90
C ILE A 152 12.03 -9.67 3.95
N GLY A 153 12.10 -10.40 2.83
CA GLY A 153 11.73 -11.82 2.80
C GLY A 153 10.23 -12.04 2.86
N VAL A 154 9.47 -11.13 2.22
CA VAL A 154 8.00 -11.15 2.21
C VAL A 154 7.50 -11.45 0.80
N GLU A 155 6.68 -12.48 0.72
CA GLU A 155 5.92 -12.88 -0.46
C GLU A 155 4.45 -13.09 -0.07
N SER A 156 3.53 -13.07 -1.05
CA SER A 156 2.15 -13.41 -0.75
C SER A 156 2.00 -14.91 -0.50
N SER A 157 1.16 -15.29 0.46
CA SER A 157 0.86 -16.70 0.73
C SER A 157 0.20 -17.34 -0.49
N TYR A 158 0.67 -18.53 -0.85
CA TYR A 158 0.06 -19.33 -1.90
C TYR A 158 -1.40 -19.66 -1.57
N GLU A 159 -1.68 -20.06 -0.34
CA GLU A 159 -3.02 -20.36 0.16
C GLU A 159 -3.94 -19.14 0.05
N PHE A 160 -3.42 -17.95 0.37
CA PHE A 160 -4.18 -16.70 0.23
C PHE A 160 -4.44 -16.34 -1.23
N LEU A 161 -3.44 -16.42 -2.10
CA LEU A 161 -3.63 -16.14 -3.52
C LEU A 161 -4.63 -17.13 -4.15
N LYS A 162 -4.61 -18.38 -3.72
CA LYS A 162 -5.60 -19.39 -4.11
C LYS A 162 -7.01 -19.06 -3.59
N GLU A 163 -7.15 -18.64 -2.32
CA GLU A 163 -8.43 -18.14 -1.77
C GLU A 163 -8.99 -17.00 -2.63
N MET A 164 -8.14 -16.07 -3.04
CA MET A 164 -8.52 -14.95 -3.91
C MET A 164 -8.91 -15.45 -5.31
N GLU A 165 -8.15 -16.38 -5.90
CA GLU A 165 -8.44 -16.96 -7.22
C GLU A 165 -9.79 -17.67 -7.24
N ASP A 166 -10.04 -18.53 -6.26
CA ASP A 166 -11.31 -19.24 -6.07
C ASP A 166 -12.49 -18.27 -5.90
N SER A 167 -12.26 -17.14 -5.22
CA SER A 167 -13.25 -16.07 -5.05
C SER A 167 -13.51 -15.25 -6.33
N LEU A 168 -12.53 -15.14 -7.22
CA LEU A 168 -12.62 -14.39 -8.48
C LEU A 168 -13.28 -15.19 -9.59
N ALA A 169 -13.09 -16.52 -9.63
CA ALA A 169 -13.65 -17.41 -10.65
C ALA A 169 -15.18 -17.23 -10.88
N PRO A 170 -16.06 -17.31 -9.86
CA PRO A 170 -17.51 -17.13 -10.06
C PRO A 170 -17.88 -15.72 -10.51
N LYS A 171 -17.12 -14.70 -10.06
CA LYS A 171 -17.34 -13.29 -10.45
C LYS A 171 -17.02 -13.06 -11.93
N LEU A 172 -15.95 -13.69 -12.45
CA LEU A 172 -15.62 -13.61 -13.86
C LEU A 172 -16.69 -14.28 -14.72
N GLU A 173 -17.20 -15.44 -14.30
CA GLU A 173 -18.29 -16.14 -15.00
C GLU A 173 -19.58 -15.30 -15.06
N LEU A 174 -19.95 -14.65 -13.96
CA LEU A 174 -21.07 -13.70 -13.93
C LEU A 174 -20.85 -12.50 -14.88
N ALA A 175 -19.65 -11.94 -14.89
CA ALA A 175 -19.31 -10.82 -15.77
C ALA A 175 -19.32 -11.19 -17.26
N ARG A 176 -18.98 -12.45 -17.60
CA ARG A 176 -19.10 -13.01 -18.95
C ARG A 176 -20.55 -13.15 -19.38
N LYS A 177 -21.39 -13.76 -18.52
CA LYS A 177 -22.83 -14.00 -18.81
C LYS A 177 -23.61 -12.71 -19.03
N SER A 178 -23.22 -11.64 -18.34
CA SER A 178 -23.86 -10.32 -18.45
C SER A 178 -23.39 -9.48 -19.65
N SER A 179 -22.50 -10.00 -20.51
CA SER A 179 -21.87 -9.26 -21.63
C SER A 179 -21.15 -7.97 -21.23
N ILE A 180 -20.85 -7.80 -19.94
CA ILE A 180 -20.16 -6.63 -19.37
C ILE A 180 -18.66 -6.70 -19.70
N VAL A 181 -18.14 -7.91 -19.95
CA VAL A 181 -16.71 -8.20 -20.09
C VAL A 181 -16.45 -9.11 -21.29
N GLY A 182 -15.44 -8.75 -22.10
CA GLY A 182 -14.91 -9.65 -23.14
C GLY A 182 -14.28 -10.92 -22.54
N THR A 183 -14.35 -12.03 -23.28
CA THR A 183 -14.07 -13.42 -22.87
C THR A 183 -12.61 -13.75 -22.50
N ASN A 184 -11.73 -12.77 -22.25
CA ASN A 184 -10.30 -13.04 -22.08
C ASN A 184 -10.00 -13.83 -20.77
N PRO A 185 -9.49 -15.07 -20.85
CA PRO A 185 -9.12 -15.88 -19.69
C PRO A 185 -7.94 -15.32 -18.88
N SER A 186 -7.13 -14.40 -19.42
CA SER A 186 -5.96 -13.84 -18.73
C SER A 186 -6.28 -12.86 -17.57
N ARG A 187 -7.57 -12.61 -17.30
CA ARG A 187 -8.00 -11.58 -16.34
C ARG A 187 -7.74 -11.97 -14.88
N ILE A 188 -8.05 -13.20 -14.47
CA ILE A 188 -7.81 -13.65 -13.09
C ILE A 188 -6.31 -13.59 -12.75
N PRO A 189 -5.40 -14.19 -13.54
CA PRO A 189 -3.95 -14.08 -13.28
C PRO A 189 -3.45 -12.63 -13.19
N THR A 190 -4.02 -11.72 -13.98
CA THR A 190 -3.68 -10.29 -13.92
C THR A 190 -4.10 -9.65 -12.60
N VAL A 191 -5.30 -9.98 -12.11
CA VAL A 191 -5.80 -9.47 -10.82
C VAL A 191 -4.98 -10.07 -9.66
N ILE A 192 -4.69 -11.36 -9.70
CA ILE A 192 -3.83 -12.03 -8.71
C ILE A 192 -2.43 -11.41 -8.66
N GLY A 193 -1.80 -11.18 -9.81
CA GLY A 193 -0.51 -10.49 -9.88
C GLY A 193 -0.56 -9.04 -9.36
N CYS A 194 -1.69 -8.37 -9.50
CA CYS A 194 -1.92 -7.04 -8.91
C CYS A 194 -2.00 -7.12 -7.37
N ILE A 195 -2.77 -8.08 -6.84
CA ILE A 195 -2.92 -8.33 -5.41
C ILE A 195 -1.55 -8.63 -4.78
N ASP A 196 -0.75 -9.51 -5.39
CA ASP A 196 0.59 -9.85 -4.90
C ASP A 196 1.50 -8.61 -4.78
N ARG A 197 1.60 -7.84 -5.87
CA ARG A 197 2.44 -6.63 -5.92
C ARG A 197 1.98 -5.58 -4.92
N LEU A 198 0.67 -5.44 -4.71
CA LEU A 198 0.12 -4.53 -3.70
C LEU A 198 0.44 -5.02 -2.28
N ASN A 199 0.22 -6.29 -1.96
CA ASN A 199 0.52 -6.84 -0.64
C ASN A 199 1.97 -6.61 -0.24
N ARG A 200 2.89 -6.97 -1.14
CA ARG A 200 4.34 -6.81 -0.94
C ARG A 200 4.74 -5.35 -0.79
N SER A 201 4.27 -4.49 -1.69
CA SER A 201 4.61 -3.06 -1.64
C SER A 201 4.03 -2.34 -0.42
N VAL A 202 2.82 -2.70 0.02
CA VAL A 202 2.20 -2.13 1.24
C VAL A 202 3.05 -2.48 2.45
N THR A 203 3.47 -3.74 2.58
CA THR A 203 4.31 -4.17 3.70
C THR A 203 5.62 -3.40 3.77
N VAL A 204 6.34 -3.29 2.65
CA VAL A 204 7.59 -2.51 2.57
C VAL A 204 7.34 -1.05 2.95
N LEU A 205 6.28 -0.43 2.42
CA LEU A 205 5.98 0.97 2.73
C LEU A 205 5.56 1.18 4.19
N ILE A 206 4.87 0.23 4.83
CA ILE A 206 4.59 0.29 6.27
C ILE A 206 5.89 0.22 7.07
N VAL A 207 6.80 -0.69 6.72
CA VAL A 207 8.12 -0.78 7.38
C VAL A 207 8.89 0.53 7.24
N VAL A 208 8.99 1.06 6.02
CA VAL A 208 9.65 2.34 5.72
C VAL A 208 8.98 3.52 6.43
N TYR A 209 7.66 3.57 6.45
CA TYR A 209 6.89 4.59 7.16
C TYR A 209 7.17 4.56 8.67
N LEU A 210 7.18 3.37 9.27
CA LEU A 210 7.52 3.23 10.69
C LEU A 210 8.98 3.61 10.95
N SER A 211 9.92 3.29 10.06
CA SER A 211 11.32 3.73 10.19
C SER A 211 11.45 5.25 10.18
N LEU A 212 10.70 5.93 9.32
CA LEU A 212 10.68 7.38 9.26
C LEU A 212 10.19 8.02 10.57
N PHE A 213 9.34 7.35 11.33
CA PHE A 213 8.71 7.89 12.53
C PHE A 213 9.04 7.14 13.83
N GLU A 214 10.20 6.48 13.88
CA GLU A 214 10.68 5.74 15.08
C GLU A 214 9.64 4.74 15.61
N GLY A 215 8.85 4.15 14.70
CA GLY A 215 7.79 3.20 15.01
C GLY A 215 8.30 1.79 15.32
N HIS A 216 9.56 1.49 15.01
CA HIS A 216 10.17 0.20 15.28
C HIS A 216 10.85 0.21 16.66
N GLN A 217 10.39 -0.64 17.56
CA GLN A 217 11.04 -0.82 18.86
C GLN A 217 12.50 -1.27 18.65
N GLU A 218 13.44 -0.58 19.29
CA GLU A 218 14.89 -0.79 19.14
C GLU A 218 15.41 -0.62 17.70
N GLY A 219 14.60 -0.03 16.80
CA GLY A 219 14.93 0.11 15.38
C GLY A 219 14.95 -1.20 14.60
N ARG A 220 14.35 -2.28 15.14
CA ARG A 220 14.38 -3.61 14.54
C ARG A 220 13.08 -3.97 13.85
N LEU A 221 13.21 -4.67 12.73
CA LEU A 221 12.06 -5.31 12.09
C LEU A 221 11.65 -6.55 12.89
N LYS A 222 10.39 -6.58 13.30
CA LYS A 222 9.78 -7.64 14.10
C LYS A 222 8.84 -8.50 13.25
N ILE A 223 8.83 -9.81 13.49
CA ILE A 223 7.97 -10.75 12.75
C ILE A 223 6.49 -10.47 13.04
N GLU A 224 6.19 -10.08 14.29
CA GLU A 224 4.84 -9.76 14.76
C GLU A 224 4.24 -8.57 13.99
N LEU A 225 5.10 -7.64 13.53
CA LEU A 225 4.65 -6.54 12.66
C LEU A 225 4.24 -7.08 11.29
N ILE A 226 5.02 -7.98 10.69
CA ILE A 226 4.70 -8.58 9.39
C ILE A 226 3.43 -9.41 9.47
N GLU A 227 3.26 -10.19 10.53
CA GLU A 227 2.04 -10.95 10.80
C GLU A 227 0.82 -10.02 10.95
N SER A 228 0.95 -8.93 11.70
CA SER A 228 -0.11 -7.93 11.86
C SER A 228 -0.51 -7.29 10.52
N ILE A 229 0.48 -6.95 9.68
CA ILE A 229 0.24 -6.43 8.32
C ILE A 229 -0.45 -7.49 7.46
N SER A 230 -0.02 -8.75 7.53
CA SER A 230 -0.59 -9.87 6.80
C SER A 230 -2.09 -10.07 7.12
N HIS A 231 -2.45 -10.03 8.40
CA HIS A 231 -3.85 -10.10 8.84
C HIS A 231 -4.66 -8.91 8.34
N PHE A 232 -4.11 -7.70 8.44
CA PHE A 232 -4.76 -6.50 7.93
C PHE A 232 -5.04 -6.59 6.42
N LEU A 233 -4.07 -7.06 5.62
CA LEU A 233 -4.21 -7.21 4.17
C LEU A 233 -5.25 -8.26 3.80
N GLY A 234 -5.28 -9.39 4.52
CA GLY A 234 -6.30 -10.42 4.31
C GLY A 234 -7.70 -9.87 4.54
N ASP A 235 -7.90 -9.17 5.67
CA ASP A 235 -9.18 -8.52 5.97
C ASP A 235 -9.51 -7.39 4.97
N PHE A 236 -8.52 -6.65 4.49
CA PHE A 236 -8.69 -5.62 3.46
C PHE A 236 -9.24 -6.21 2.16
N TRP A 237 -8.61 -7.26 1.61
CA TRP A 237 -9.02 -7.86 0.35
C TRP A 237 -10.39 -8.53 0.42
N ARG A 238 -10.69 -9.24 1.52
CA ARG A 238 -12.03 -9.82 1.73
C ARG A 238 -13.10 -8.74 1.72
N LYS A 239 -12.86 -7.58 2.33
CA LYS A 239 -13.79 -6.45 2.27
C LYS A 239 -13.89 -5.81 0.88
N ILE A 240 -12.79 -5.67 0.14
CA ILE A 240 -12.80 -5.22 -1.26
C ILE A 240 -13.57 -6.19 -2.16
N LEU A 241 -13.54 -7.50 -1.88
CA LEU A 241 -14.32 -8.50 -2.60
C LEU A 241 -15.82 -8.46 -2.26
N GLN A 242 -16.17 -8.17 -1.01
CA GLN A 242 -17.55 -8.23 -0.50
C GLN A 242 -18.33 -6.91 -0.60
N GLN A 243 -17.66 -5.79 -0.88
CA GLN A 243 -18.31 -4.48 -1.06
C GLN A 243 -19.48 -4.58 -2.05
N ASP A 244 -20.69 -4.18 -1.63
CA ASP A 244 -21.82 -3.99 -2.53
C ASP A 244 -21.77 -2.57 -3.13
N GLU A 245 -22.32 -2.34 -4.32
CA GLU A 245 -22.27 -1.02 -4.98
C GLU A 245 -22.91 0.09 -4.14
N ASN A 246 -23.87 -0.27 -3.28
CA ASN A 246 -24.58 0.63 -2.36
C ASN A 246 -24.14 0.47 -0.89
N GLY A 247 -23.27 -0.49 -0.59
CA GLY A 247 -22.78 -0.78 0.74
C GLY A 247 -21.54 0.06 1.06
N LEU A 248 -21.67 1.02 1.97
CA LEU A 248 -20.55 1.78 2.51
C LEU A 248 -19.55 0.83 3.20
N ALA A 249 -18.43 0.53 2.54
CA ALA A 249 -17.33 -0.23 3.12
C ALA A 249 -15.96 0.30 2.65
N VAL A 250 -14.91 -0.08 3.40
CA VAL A 250 -13.48 0.27 3.30
C VAL A 250 -13.18 1.70 2.83
N GLY A 251 -12.94 2.60 3.79
CA GLY A 251 -12.30 3.89 3.52
C GLY A 251 -13.11 4.78 2.57
N GLU A 252 -14.39 4.99 2.87
CA GLU A 252 -15.35 5.76 2.07
C GLU A 252 -14.74 6.99 1.35
N LYS A 253 -15.09 7.14 0.08
CA LYS A 253 -14.64 8.19 -0.88
C LYS A 253 -13.20 8.07 -1.40
N GLU A 254 -12.47 6.99 -1.11
CA GLU A 254 -11.16 6.74 -1.73
C GLU A 254 -11.31 6.14 -3.14
N ASP A 255 -11.03 6.95 -4.18
CA ASP A 255 -11.16 6.55 -5.58
C ASP A 255 -10.34 5.30 -5.93
N ASN A 256 -9.19 5.10 -5.27
CA ASN A 256 -8.34 3.94 -5.49
C ASN A 256 -9.00 2.64 -5.01
N PHE A 257 -9.77 2.66 -3.92
CA PHE A 257 -10.48 1.47 -3.44
C PHE A 257 -11.68 1.13 -4.32
N ARG A 258 -12.39 2.14 -4.84
CA ARG A 258 -13.44 1.92 -5.86
C ARG A 258 -12.87 1.31 -7.14
N LYS A 259 -11.69 1.75 -7.56
CA LYS A 259 -10.96 1.20 -8.70
C LYS A 259 -10.58 -0.27 -8.47
N LEU A 260 -10.07 -0.61 -7.28
CA LEU A 260 -9.79 -2.00 -6.90
C LEU A 260 -11.05 -2.86 -6.85
N HIS A 261 -12.14 -2.35 -6.28
CA HIS A 261 -13.45 -3.02 -6.28
C HIS A 261 -13.92 -3.33 -7.69
N GLY A 262 -13.84 -2.34 -8.59
CA GLY A 262 -14.17 -2.53 -9.99
C GLY A 262 -13.27 -3.58 -10.67
N LEU A 263 -11.98 -3.60 -10.34
CA LEU A 263 -11.02 -4.57 -10.86
C LEU A 263 -11.36 -6.01 -10.44
N VAL A 264 -11.59 -6.25 -9.14
CA VAL A 264 -11.87 -7.60 -8.61
C VAL A 264 -13.27 -8.12 -8.96
N ASN A 265 -14.20 -7.22 -9.30
CA ASN A 265 -15.53 -7.58 -9.80
C ASN A 265 -15.63 -7.54 -11.33
N PHE A 266 -14.50 -7.37 -12.02
CA PHE A 266 -14.44 -7.31 -13.48
C PHE A 266 -15.43 -6.31 -14.11
N LYS A 267 -15.66 -5.15 -13.50
CA LYS A 267 -16.60 -4.15 -14.04
C LYS A 267 -16.12 -3.63 -15.41
N LYS A 268 -17.05 -3.29 -16.30
CA LYS A 268 -16.73 -2.68 -17.60
C LYS A 268 -15.98 -1.36 -17.40
N GLY A 269 -14.84 -1.19 -18.06
CA GLY A 269 -13.98 -0.01 -17.92
C GLY A 269 -13.08 0.00 -16.68
N ALA A 270 -13.21 -0.98 -15.77
CA ALA A 270 -12.17 -1.26 -14.77
C ALA A 270 -10.98 -1.88 -15.53
N THR A 271 -10.04 -1.02 -15.93
CA THR A 271 -9.02 -1.33 -16.93
C THR A 271 -7.74 -1.88 -16.34
N ALA A 272 -6.96 -2.56 -17.19
CA ALA A 272 -5.55 -2.88 -17.00
C ALA A 272 -4.62 -1.66 -16.77
N ALA A 273 -5.16 -0.44 -16.76
CA ALA A 273 -4.37 0.74 -16.41
C ALA A 273 -3.87 0.67 -14.96
N ILE A 274 -4.73 0.23 -14.03
CA ILE A 274 -4.39 0.18 -12.60
C ILE A 274 -3.25 -0.82 -12.30
N THR A 275 -3.06 -1.83 -13.16
CA THR A 275 -2.08 -2.91 -12.92
C THR A 275 -0.65 -2.52 -13.30
N SER A 276 -0.45 -1.35 -13.90
CA SER A 276 0.89 -0.82 -14.20
C SER A 276 1.57 -0.23 -12.96
N SER A 277 2.90 -0.34 -12.88
CA SER A 277 3.71 0.01 -11.70
C SER A 277 3.46 1.44 -11.19
N TYR A 278 3.40 2.42 -12.11
CA TYR A 278 3.17 3.83 -11.72
C TYR A 278 1.77 4.08 -11.15
N HIS A 279 0.78 3.28 -11.53
CA HIS A 279 -0.58 3.37 -10.98
C HIS A 279 -0.73 2.64 -9.65
N LEU A 280 0.04 1.58 -9.42
CA LEU A 280 0.02 0.84 -8.17
C LEU A 280 0.61 1.63 -7.01
N LEU A 281 1.65 2.44 -7.23
CA LEU A 281 2.29 3.19 -6.14
C LEU A 281 1.32 4.13 -5.37
N PRO A 282 0.46 4.95 -6.02
CA PRO A 282 -0.59 5.68 -5.32
C PRO A 282 -1.61 4.79 -4.61
N VAL A 283 -1.95 3.63 -5.18
CA VAL A 283 -2.89 2.67 -4.57
C VAL A 283 -2.29 2.08 -3.29
N THR A 284 -1.01 1.71 -3.32
CA THR A 284 -0.26 1.24 -2.15
C THR A 284 -0.35 2.26 -1.01
N TRP A 285 -0.16 3.55 -1.28
CA TRP A 285 -0.31 4.59 -0.26
C TRP A 285 -1.72 4.74 0.31
N SER A 286 -2.76 4.58 -0.52
CA SER A 286 -4.14 4.55 -0.02
C SER A 286 -4.33 3.42 1.00
N ILE A 287 -3.75 2.24 0.74
CA ILE A 287 -3.80 1.09 1.67
C ILE A 287 -2.98 1.36 2.95
N VAL A 288 -1.75 1.89 2.83
CA VAL A 288 -0.92 2.27 4.00
C VAL A 288 -1.64 3.27 4.90
N LYS A 289 -2.31 4.26 4.29
CA LYS A 289 -3.12 5.25 5.00
C LYS A 289 -4.32 4.62 5.72
N LEU A 290 -4.94 3.60 5.13
CA LEU A 290 -6.01 2.85 5.78
C LEU A 290 -5.48 2.05 6.98
N TRP A 291 -4.32 1.40 6.82
CA TRP A 291 -3.64 0.68 7.89
C TRP A 291 -3.31 1.59 9.07
N ASP A 292 -2.66 2.74 8.83
CA ASP A 292 -2.30 3.67 9.92
C ASP A 292 -3.56 4.18 10.67
N LYS A 293 -4.66 4.43 9.94
CA LYS A 293 -5.95 4.79 10.56
C LYS A 293 -6.50 3.67 11.44
N SER A 294 -6.33 2.40 11.06
CA SER A 294 -6.84 1.28 11.87
C SER A 294 -6.04 1.04 13.15
N GLN A 295 -4.82 1.59 13.27
CA GLN A 295 -3.98 1.45 14.47
C GLN A 295 -4.37 2.40 15.62
N GLY A 296 -5.37 3.29 15.46
CA GLY A 296 -5.90 4.11 16.56
C GLY A 296 -5.00 5.25 17.09
N GLY A 297 -3.74 5.33 16.66
CA GLY A 297 -2.74 6.33 17.07
C GLY A 297 -2.00 6.97 15.89
N SER A 298 -2.76 7.52 14.94
CA SER A 298 -2.30 7.83 13.59
C SER A 298 -1.43 9.09 13.53
N ILE A 299 -0.19 8.99 13.04
CA ILE A 299 0.67 10.15 12.73
C ILE A 299 0.05 10.95 11.56
N PHE A 300 -0.76 10.32 10.73
CA PHE A 300 -1.52 11.03 9.70
C PHE A 300 -2.71 11.86 10.23
N GLN A 301 -2.99 11.85 11.53
CA GLN A 301 -4.07 12.60 12.18
C GLN A 301 -3.58 13.88 12.87
N ILE A 302 -2.41 14.40 12.47
CA ILE A 302 -1.95 15.72 12.92
C ILE A 302 -3.03 16.77 12.57
N ALA A 303 -3.77 17.19 13.61
CA ALA A 303 -5.05 17.90 13.50
C ALA A 303 -4.94 19.34 12.97
N GLN A 304 -3.72 19.86 12.83
CA GLN A 304 -3.46 21.30 12.63
C GLN A 304 -3.15 21.70 11.18
N PHE A 305 -3.39 20.83 10.19
CA PHE A 305 -3.15 21.10 8.77
C PHE A 305 -4.24 20.48 7.90
N ALA A 306 -4.41 20.99 6.68
CA ALA A 306 -5.23 20.31 5.69
C ALA A 306 -4.67 18.89 5.46
N LYS A 307 -5.42 17.85 5.86
CA LYS A 307 -4.98 16.44 5.86
C LYS A 307 -4.27 16.00 4.58
N ALA A 308 -4.65 16.53 3.42
CA ALA A 308 -4.06 16.19 2.12
C ALA A 308 -2.57 16.55 1.97
N ASP A 309 -2.11 17.62 2.63
CA ASP A 309 -0.75 18.14 2.46
C ASP A 309 0.33 17.33 3.20
N HIS A 310 -0.04 16.65 4.30
CA HIS A 310 0.90 15.83 5.06
C HIS A 310 1.28 14.53 4.35
N TYR A 311 0.30 13.82 3.81
CA TYR A 311 0.53 12.57 3.08
C TYR A 311 1.45 12.78 1.89
N ALA A 312 1.25 13.88 1.15
CA ALA A 312 2.07 14.21 0.00
C ALA A 312 3.54 14.47 0.41
N ALA A 313 3.78 15.18 1.52
CA ALA A 313 5.13 15.43 2.03
C ALA A 313 5.81 14.15 2.52
N ILE A 314 5.10 13.30 3.27
CA ILE A 314 5.62 12.01 3.76
C ILE A 314 5.98 11.10 2.58
N ALA A 315 5.07 10.96 1.62
CA ALA A 315 5.30 10.18 0.41
C ALA A 315 6.49 10.73 -0.37
N GLU A 316 6.63 12.06 -0.52
CA GLU A 316 7.76 12.67 -1.20
C GLU A 316 9.10 12.37 -0.51
N ILE A 317 9.18 12.46 0.82
CA ILE A 317 10.39 12.11 1.58
C ILE A 317 10.75 10.65 1.30
N ILE A 318 9.81 9.73 1.50
CA ILE A 318 10.04 8.29 1.32
C ILE A 318 10.44 7.97 -0.13
N TYR A 319 9.77 8.56 -1.11
CA TYR A 319 10.12 8.40 -2.52
C TYR A 319 11.53 8.87 -2.82
N LYS A 320 11.95 10.00 -2.26
CA LYS A 320 13.33 10.48 -2.41
C LYS A 320 14.33 9.54 -1.73
N ILE A 321 14.03 9.03 -0.53
CA ILE A 321 14.86 8.04 0.17
C ILE A 321 15.06 6.79 -0.70
N ILE A 322 14.01 6.30 -1.36
CA ILE A 322 14.07 5.11 -2.22
C ILE A 322 14.74 5.43 -3.57
N PHE A 323 14.49 6.61 -4.13
CA PHE A 323 14.88 6.95 -5.50
C PHE A 323 16.36 7.32 -5.66
N PHE A 324 16.93 8.14 -4.78
CA PHE A 324 18.31 8.63 -4.95
C PHE A 324 19.40 7.54 -4.88
N PRO A 325 19.22 6.46 -4.10
CA PRO A 325 20.08 5.29 -4.19
C PRO A 325 20.14 4.65 -5.59
N ILE A 326 19.03 4.68 -6.33
CA ILE A 326 18.94 4.07 -7.67
C ILE A 326 19.73 4.89 -8.71
N MET A 327 19.73 6.22 -8.53
CA MET A 327 20.38 7.16 -9.45
C MET A 327 21.86 7.39 -9.17
N SER A 328 22.40 6.78 -8.10
CA SER A 328 23.81 6.85 -7.74
C SER A 328 24.44 5.49 -8.06
N PRO A 329 24.74 5.15 -9.32
CA PRO A 329 25.55 3.98 -9.61
C PRO A 329 26.93 4.22 -9.00
N SER A 330 27.35 3.29 -8.13
CA SER A 330 28.72 3.18 -7.61
C SER A 330 29.69 2.81 -8.74
#